data_AF-A0A1C3V5D1-F1
#
_entry.id   AF-A0A1C3V5D1-F1
#
_cell.length_a   1.000
_cell.length_b   1.000
_cell.length_c   1.000
_cell.angle_alpha   90.00
_cell.angle_beta   90.00
_cell.angle_gamma   90.00
#
_symmetry.space_group_name_H-M   'P 1'
#
loop_
_entity.id
_entity.type
_entity.pdbx_description
1 polymer ?
#
loop_
_entity_poly.entity_id
_entity_poly.type
_entity_poly.pdbx_seq_one_letter_code
_entity_poly.pdbx_strand_id
1 'polypeptide(L)'
;MAHDTENAPKTLQLSATEHSRNVATNLSVTARKLRFSTSRRSQLFKAVGLRPRPMQQIIGKAMLASTFLLIVVPNIASIYYFTLVASDQYQSETRFTVRTSTPALGSNQITKVTGLPPAQIVQNTLIVTNFIKSKDMVTALEERVDFQKIYGSDSIDRIARLKKDASSEKLLNYWEDMVSIKIDANSGIVTVKARAFTAADAQKVLREVVAASEVVVNDVNTRIWRDVIATAQANLDNARDQLQKARDQLLIARNQTGVLSVAGSSAVITNLISSVQKERIELQQKYDALLGTVSADAPQMRVLKREIDSRQKQIDQLNSQVAGQNKSEQNLADVSVDMSQRELEQSLAEQQFATSMKTLEQVKFVSKQQLLYLDTFLAPSLPDEAEYPQRALWISGILGVTLLAWGAVFGILANLRSRLA
;
A
#
# COMPACT_ATOMS: atom_id res chain seq x y z
N MET A 1 25.04 61.28 52.43
CA MET A 1 25.52 62.13 53.54
C MET A 1 27.00 61.85 53.73
N ALA A 2 27.87 62.81 54.07
CA ALA A 2 27.74 64.28 54.20
C ALA A 2 29.19 64.86 54.11
N HIS A 3 29.49 66.02 53.50
CA HIS A 3 29.13 67.42 53.79
C HIS A 3 29.94 68.07 54.94
N ASP A 4 30.58 69.23 54.67
CA ASP A 4 30.88 70.34 55.62
C ASP A 4 31.48 71.59 54.88
N THR A 5 31.48 72.78 55.52
CA THR A 5 31.77 74.13 54.95
C THR A 5 32.60 75.01 55.93
N GLU A 6 33.02 76.29 55.76
CA GLU A 6 32.90 77.35 54.73
C GLU A 6 33.99 78.45 54.92
N ASN A 7 34.38 79.24 53.88
CA ASN A 7 34.90 80.64 53.91
C ASN A 7 35.51 81.11 52.56
N ALA A 8 35.60 82.43 52.32
CA ALA A 8 36.12 83.02 51.07
C ALA A 8 37.63 83.40 51.10
N PRO A 9 38.44 83.05 50.08
CA PRO A 9 39.87 83.38 50.05
C PRO A 9 40.18 84.70 49.32
N LYS A 10 40.99 85.58 49.95
CA LYS A 10 41.63 86.72 49.29
C LYS A 10 42.49 86.24 48.11
N THR A 11 42.22 86.76 46.92
CA THR A 11 43.03 86.52 45.72
C THR A 11 44.38 87.21 45.83
N LEU A 12 45.41 86.46 46.24
CA LEU A 12 46.80 86.83 46.02
C LEU A 12 47.06 86.84 44.50
N GLN A 13 47.05 88.04 43.92
CA GLN A 13 47.50 88.27 42.54
C GLN A 13 49.02 88.04 42.48
N LEU A 14 49.41 86.78 42.30
CA LEU A 14 50.77 86.42 41.89
C LEU A 14 51.06 87.10 40.55
N SER A 15 52.24 87.71 40.44
CA SER A 15 52.63 88.37 39.20
C SER A 15 52.68 87.35 38.04
N ALA A 16 52.34 87.77 36.82
CA ALA A 16 52.27 86.86 35.67
C ALA A 16 53.61 86.15 35.39
N THR A 17 54.73 86.73 35.82
CA THR A 17 56.09 86.19 35.75
C THR A 17 56.33 85.06 36.77
N GLU A 18 55.69 85.08 37.94
CA GLU A 18 55.76 84.00 38.94
C GLU A 18 54.85 82.84 38.57
N HIS A 19 53.64 83.12 38.08
CA HIS A 19 52.74 82.07 37.59
C HIS A 19 53.36 81.31 36.41
N SER A 20 53.90 82.03 35.41
CA SER A 20 54.60 81.41 34.27
C SER A 20 55.86 80.65 34.69
N ARG A 21 56.64 81.13 35.67
CA ARG A 21 57.76 80.36 36.25
C ARG A 21 57.30 79.08 36.93
N ASN A 22 56.24 79.10 37.73
CA ASN A 22 55.71 77.90 38.39
C ASN A 22 55.08 76.90 37.42
N VAL A 23 54.44 77.37 36.34
CA VAL A 23 54.00 76.50 35.24
C VAL A 23 55.22 75.90 34.52
N ALA A 24 56.24 76.68 34.20
CA ALA A 24 57.46 76.20 33.55
C ALA A 24 58.25 75.19 34.40
N THR A 25 58.38 75.40 35.72
CA THR A 25 59.04 74.43 36.62
C THR A 25 58.24 73.14 36.71
N ASN A 26 56.92 73.20 36.90
CA ASN A 26 56.05 72.02 36.94
C ASN A 26 56.05 71.24 35.61
N LEU A 27 56.02 71.93 34.46
CA LEU A 27 56.18 71.33 33.14
C LEU A 27 57.57 70.72 32.95
N SER A 28 58.64 71.37 33.44
CA SER A 28 60.00 70.81 33.37
C SER A 28 60.17 69.56 34.25
N VAL A 29 59.52 69.49 35.41
CA VAL A 29 59.56 68.35 36.33
C VAL A 29 58.74 67.18 35.78
N THR A 30 57.57 67.44 35.20
CA THR A 30 56.77 66.41 34.52
C THR A 30 57.47 65.91 33.24
N ALA A 31 58.03 66.81 32.42
CA ALA A 31 58.86 66.42 31.27
C ALA A 31 60.10 65.62 31.69
N ARG A 32 60.75 65.96 32.81
CA ARG A 32 61.87 65.17 33.38
C ARG A 32 61.42 63.78 33.84
N LYS A 33 60.26 63.67 34.52
CA LYS A 33 59.64 62.37 34.87
C LYS A 33 59.30 61.53 33.63
N LEU A 34 58.82 62.15 32.56
CA LEU A 34 58.53 61.48 31.28
C LEU A 34 59.82 61.04 30.56
N ARG A 35 60.89 61.85 30.60
CA ARG A 35 62.18 61.53 29.98
C ARG A 35 62.90 60.34 30.62
N PHE A 36 62.61 60.02 31.88
CA PHE A 36 63.19 58.86 32.59
C PHE A 36 62.31 57.60 32.57
N SER A 37 61.10 57.62 31.97
CA SER A 37 60.24 56.42 31.85
C SER A 37 60.36 55.68 30.51
N THR A 38 61.18 56.19 29.59
CA THR A 38 61.32 55.74 28.18
C THR A 38 62.12 54.45 27.96
N SER A 39 62.34 53.63 28.99
CA SER A 39 63.05 52.34 28.87
C SER A 39 62.15 51.18 28.42
N ARG A 40 60.84 51.19 28.74
CA ARG A 40 59.92 50.10 28.36
C ARG A 40 58.55 50.62 27.93
N ARG A 41 58.19 50.36 26.67
CA ARG A 41 56.92 50.74 26.00
C ARG A 41 55.65 50.32 26.78
N SER A 42 55.76 49.33 27.67
CA SER A 42 54.69 48.88 28.56
C SER A 42 54.37 49.81 29.74
N GLN A 43 55.26 50.74 30.11
CA GLN A 43 55.03 51.65 31.24
C GLN A 43 54.24 52.91 30.88
N LEU A 44 54.20 53.32 29.60
CA LEU A 44 53.34 54.43 29.15
C LEU A 44 51.85 54.14 29.42
N PHE A 45 51.39 52.91 29.13
CA PHE A 45 50.03 52.46 29.47
C PHE A 45 49.75 52.44 30.98
N LYS A 46 50.78 52.36 31.83
CA LYS A 46 50.66 52.34 33.29
C LYS A 46 50.38 53.74 33.88
N ALA A 47 50.74 54.81 33.16
CA ALA A 47 50.57 56.19 33.60
C ALA A 47 49.21 56.81 33.21
N VAL A 48 48.53 56.26 32.21
CA VAL A 48 47.29 56.83 31.60
C VAL A 48 46.03 56.08 32.06
N GLY A 49 46.10 55.25 33.11
CA GLY A 49 44.94 54.55 33.68
C GLY A 49 44.35 53.41 32.82
N LEU A 50 44.69 53.32 31.54
CA LEU A 50 44.25 52.31 30.57
C LEU A 50 44.98 50.97 30.78
N ARG A 51 44.76 50.35 31.93
CA ARG A 51 45.19 48.97 32.20
C ARG A 51 44.15 48.03 31.58
N PRO A 52 44.44 47.27 30.51
CA PRO A 52 43.56 46.19 30.11
C PRO A 52 43.49 45.21 31.28
N ARG A 53 42.30 45.06 31.89
CA ARG A 53 42.10 44.11 32.99
C ARG A 53 42.49 42.71 32.49
N PRO A 54 43.10 41.83 33.30
CA PRO A 54 43.49 40.49 32.83
C PRO A 54 42.29 39.72 32.26
N MET A 55 41.10 39.93 32.82
CA MET A 55 39.81 39.48 32.30
C MET A 55 39.55 39.86 30.83
N GLN A 56 39.88 41.09 30.42
CA GLN A 56 39.68 41.56 29.03
C GLN A 56 40.66 40.88 28.05
N GLN A 57 41.88 40.56 28.50
CA GLN A 57 42.83 39.79 27.69
C GLN A 57 42.39 38.32 27.55
N ILE A 58 41.81 37.74 28.60
CA ILE A 58 41.23 36.39 28.57
C ILE A 58 40.03 36.36 27.60
N ILE A 59 39.10 37.31 27.70
CA ILE A 59 37.93 37.38 26.80
C ILE A 59 38.36 37.62 25.34
N GLY A 60 39.36 38.48 25.09
CA GLY A 60 39.90 38.69 23.75
C GLY A 60 40.55 37.44 23.15
N LYS A 61 41.30 36.68 23.96
CA LYS A 61 41.85 35.37 23.57
C LYS A 61 40.75 34.33 23.35
N ALA A 62 39.70 34.32 24.18
CA ALA A 62 38.57 33.42 24.03
C ALA A 62 37.77 33.72 22.75
N MET A 63 37.60 35.00 22.38
CA MET A 63 37.00 35.40 21.10
C MET A 63 37.84 34.96 19.90
N LEU A 64 39.17 35.09 19.95
CA LEU A 64 40.04 34.59 18.87
C LEU A 64 40.04 33.06 18.77
N ALA A 65 40.07 32.37 19.92
CA ALA A 65 39.98 30.92 19.98
C ALA A 65 38.63 30.40 19.48
N SER A 66 37.51 31.07 19.80
CA SER A 66 36.20 30.69 19.28
C SER A 66 36.08 30.92 17.78
N THR A 67 36.66 32.00 17.21
CA THR A 67 36.75 32.18 15.75
C THR A 67 37.51 31.05 15.08
N PHE A 68 38.69 30.68 15.61
CA PHE A 68 39.49 29.62 15.01
C PHE A 68 38.81 28.24 15.13
N LEU A 69 38.29 27.90 16.31
CA LEU A 69 37.72 26.59 16.59
C LEU A 69 36.32 26.39 16.00
N LEU A 70 35.48 27.42 15.93
CA LEU A 70 34.12 27.32 15.39
C LEU A 70 34.01 27.59 13.89
N ILE A 71 34.89 28.40 13.29
CA ILE A 71 34.87 28.65 11.85
C ILE A 71 36.01 27.92 11.14
N VAL A 72 37.27 28.22 11.48
CA VAL A 72 38.42 27.80 10.67
C VAL A 72 38.58 26.28 10.65
N VAL A 73 38.57 25.64 11.82
CA VAL A 73 38.72 24.17 11.93
C VAL A 73 37.63 23.40 11.17
N PRO A 74 36.32 23.58 11.41
CA PRO A 74 35.28 22.80 10.73
C PRO A 74 35.17 23.10 9.23
N ASN A 75 35.48 24.32 8.76
CA ASN A 75 35.46 24.62 7.33
C ASN A 75 36.68 24.06 6.58
N ILE A 76 37.88 24.08 7.18
CA ILE A 76 39.04 23.40 6.58
C ILE A 76 38.81 21.88 6.57
N ALA A 77 38.26 21.33 7.66
CA ALA A 77 37.93 19.91 7.74
C ALA A 77 36.86 19.50 6.70
N SER A 78 35.81 20.31 6.50
CA SER A 78 34.77 20.01 5.50
C SER A 78 35.31 20.11 4.07
N ILE A 79 36.10 21.15 3.74
CA ILE A 79 36.76 21.26 2.43
C ILE A 79 37.68 20.06 2.19
N TYR A 80 38.56 19.73 3.15
CA TYR A 80 39.46 18.57 3.03
C TYR A 80 38.69 17.26 2.81
N TYR A 81 37.64 17.01 3.61
CA TYR A 81 36.81 15.83 3.49
C TYR A 81 36.09 15.75 2.13
N PHE A 82 35.32 16.76 1.76
CA PHE A 82 34.51 16.74 0.54
C PHE A 82 35.31 16.91 -0.75
N THR A 83 36.58 17.34 -0.71
CA THR A 83 37.43 17.43 -1.92
C THR A 83 38.33 16.21 -2.11
N LEU A 84 38.92 15.66 -1.04
CA LEU A 84 39.98 14.64 -1.13
C LEU A 84 39.60 13.26 -0.57
N VAL A 85 38.58 13.17 0.28
CA VAL A 85 38.25 11.92 1.01
C VAL A 85 36.91 11.33 0.57
N ALA A 86 35.87 12.14 0.44
CA ALA A 86 34.53 11.68 0.14
C ALA A 86 34.45 11.03 -1.25
N SER A 87 33.92 9.81 -1.31
CA SER A 87 33.79 9.09 -2.58
C SER A 87 32.63 9.59 -3.41
N ASP A 88 32.86 9.67 -4.72
CA ASP A 88 31.85 10.03 -5.71
C ASP A 88 30.75 8.95 -5.80
N GLN A 89 29.51 9.40 -5.90
CA GLN A 89 28.31 8.58 -5.96
C GLN A 89 27.51 8.95 -7.21
N TYR A 90 27.34 7.95 -8.07
CA TYR A 90 26.56 8.01 -9.29
C TYR A 90 25.13 7.53 -9.00
N GLN A 91 24.13 8.18 -9.58
CA GLN A 91 22.71 7.88 -9.36
C GLN A 91 22.06 7.45 -10.68
N SER A 92 21.75 6.16 -10.81
CA SER A 92 20.91 5.67 -11.91
C SER A 92 19.44 5.97 -11.60
N GLU A 93 18.65 6.26 -12.62
CA GLU A 93 17.20 6.49 -12.52
C GLU A 93 16.43 5.58 -13.49
N THR A 94 15.29 5.07 -13.03
CA THR A 94 14.31 4.34 -13.82
C THR A 94 12.92 4.89 -13.50
N ARG A 95 12.02 4.86 -14.48
CA ARG A 95 10.61 5.23 -14.29
C ARG A 95 9.71 4.16 -14.87
N PHE A 96 8.75 3.75 -14.06
CA PHE A 96 7.73 2.78 -14.45
C PHE A 96 6.37 3.18 -13.91
N THR A 97 5.33 2.56 -14.44
CA THR A 97 3.98 2.62 -13.86
C THR A 97 3.44 1.21 -13.66
N VAL A 98 2.68 1.01 -12.59
CA VAL A 98 2.07 -0.27 -12.27
C VAL A 98 0.67 -0.28 -12.87
N ARG A 99 0.55 -0.88 -14.07
CA ARG A 99 -0.72 -0.92 -14.80
C ARG A 99 -1.52 -2.16 -14.44
N THR A 100 -2.82 -1.98 -14.30
CA THR A 100 -3.76 -3.08 -14.49
C THR A 100 -4.00 -3.29 -15.98
N SER A 101 -3.94 -4.53 -16.46
CA SER A 101 -4.45 -4.83 -17.80
C SER A 101 -5.96 -4.62 -17.80
N THR A 102 -6.46 -3.91 -18.81
CA THR A 102 -7.88 -3.95 -19.17
C THR A 102 -8.02 -5.05 -20.22
N PRO A 103 -8.61 -6.23 -19.90
CA PRO A 103 -8.81 -7.26 -20.89
C PRO A 103 -9.65 -6.76 -22.06
N ALA A 104 -9.59 -7.46 -23.19
CA ALA A 104 -10.47 -7.25 -24.34
C ALA A 104 -11.99 -7.30 -24.00
N LEU A 105 -12.34 -7.77 -22.80
CA LEU A 105 -13.71 -7.87 -22.26
C LEU A 105 -14.15 -6.63 -21.45
N GLY A 106 -13.23 -5.69 -21.17
CA GLY A 106 -13.45 -4.52 -20.33
C GLY A 106 -13.35 -4.80 -18.82
N SER A 107 -12.92 -3.80 -18.04
CA SER A 107 -12.73 -3.89 -16.59
C SER A 107 -14.00 -4.36 -15.85
N ASN A 108 -15.16 -3.84 -16.24
CA ASN A 108 -16.46 -4.21 -15.66
C ASN A 108 -16.82 -5.70 -15.80
N GLN A 109 -16.25 -6.43 -16.78
CA GLN A 109 -16.50 -7.87 -16.89
C GLN A 109 -15.60 -8.71 -15.98
N ILE A 110 -14.36 -8.27 -15.69
CA ILE A 110 -13.53 -8.94 -14.66
C ILE A 110 -14.27 -8.92 -13.33
N THR A 111 -14.72 -7.74 -12.88
CA THR A 111 -15.40 -7.60 -11.58
C THR A 111 -16.69 -8.43 -11.51
N LYS A 112 -17.46 -8.54 -12.60
CA LYS A 112 -18.65 -9.40 -12.66
C LYS A 112 -18.34 -10.90 -12.59
N VAL A 113 -17.25 -11.35 -13.21
CA VAL A 113 -16.91 -12.78 -13.31
C VAL A 113 -16.09 -13.28 -12.11
N THR A 114 -15.23 -12.42 -11.54
CA THR A 114 -14.26 -12.78 -10.50
C THR A 114 -14.62 -12.24 -9.11
N GLY A 115 -15.56 -11.30 -9.01
CA GLY A 115 -15.85 -10.57 -7.77
C GLY A 115 -14.76 -9.57 -7.35
N LEU A 116 -13.62 -9.51 -8.05
CA LEU A 116 -12.53 -8.60 -7.72
C LEU A 116 -12.94 -7.14 -7.97
N PRO A 117 -12.84 -6.24 -6.98
CA PRO A 117 -13.02 -4.81 -7.22
C PRO A 117 -11.94 -4.30 -8.17
N PRO A 118 -12.19 -3.21 -8.93
CA PRO A 118 -11.16 -2.56 -9.74
C PRO A 118 -9.97 -2.19 -8.86
N ALA A 119 -8.80 -2.78 -9.12
CA ALA A 119 -7.63 -2.57 -8.27
C ALA A 119 -7.19 -1.10 -8.32
N GLN A 120 -7.04 -0.48 -7.16
CA GLN A 120 -6.65 0.93 -7.08
C GLN A 120 -5.17 1.07 -7.44
N ILE A 121 -4.87 1.86 -8.48
CA ILE A 121 -3.51 2.10 -8.99
C ILE A 121 -2.55 2.51 -7.86
N VAL A 122 -3.03 3.36 -6.92
CA VAL A 122 -2.27 3.79 -5.74
C VAL A 122 -1.86 2.61 -4.84
N GLN A 123 -2.78 1.68 -4.55
CA GLN A 123 -2.51 0.54 -3.68
C GLN A 123 -1.52 -0.44 -4.32
N ASN A 124 -1.67 -0.68 -5.62
CA ASN A 124 -0.77 -1.53 -6.40
C ASN A 124 0.66 -0.97 -6.45
N THR A 125 0.79 0.34 -6.68
CA THR A 125 2.07 1.04 -6.65
C THR A 125 2.73 0.97 -5.27
N LEU A 126 1.96 1.11 -4.18
CA LEU A 126 2.47 1.02 -2.81
C LEU A 126 3.08 -0.36 -2.49
N ILE A 127 2.53 -1.46 -3.03
CA ILE A 127 3.10 -2.81 -2.85
C ILE A 127 4.52 -2.86 -3.41
N VAL A 128 4.72 -2.40 -4.66
CA VAL A 128 6.04 -2.43 -5.31
C VAL A 128 7.02 -1.49 -4.60
N THR A 129 6.60 -0.29 -4.21
CA THR A 129 7.51 0.66 -3.56
C THR A 129 7.88 0.27 -2.12
N ASN A 130 6.99 -0.40 -1.40
CA ASN A 130 7.32 -0.98 -0.09
C ASN A 130 8.24 -2.19 -0.24
N PHE A 131 8.03 -3.03 -1.25
CA PHE A 131 8.95 -4.15 -1.56
C PHE A 131 10.36 -3.64 -1.87
N ILE A 132 10.54 -2.62 -2.71
CA ILE A 132 11.87 -2.06 -3.02
C ILE A 132 12.63 -1.59 -1.76
N LYS A 133 11.92 -1.17 -0.70
CA LYS A 133 12.53 -0.80 0.59
C LYS A 133 12.58 -1.94 1.61
N SER A 134 12.07 -3.14 1.31
CA SER A 134 12.01 -4.23 2.29
C SER A 134 13.32 -5.01 2.38
N LYS A 135 13.45 -5.79 3.47
CA LYS A 135 14.50 -6.82 3.61
C LYS A 135 14.48 -7.83 2.47
N ASP A 136 13.31 -8.12 1.90
CA ASP A 136 13.15 -9.10 0.82
C ASP A 136 13.78 -8.59 -0.49
N MET A 137 13.74 -7.28 -0.77
CA MET A 137 14.51 -6.70 -1.88
C MET A 137 16.01 -6.84 -1.66
N VAL A 138 16.50 -6.55 -0.45
CA VAL A 138 17.93 -6.76 -0.11
C VAL A 138 18.33 -8.21 -0.36
N THR A 139 17.56 -9.17 0.15
CA THR A 139 17.84 -10.60 -0.02
C THR A 139 17.78 -11.03 -1.51
N ALA A 140 16.78 -10.57 -2.26
CA ALA A 140 16.67 -10.85 -3.70
C ALA A 140 17.82 -10.22 -4.53
N LEU A 141 18.37 -9.11 -4.07
CA LEU A 141 19.56 -8.49 -4.66
C LEU A 141 20.85 -9.21 -4.25
N GLU A 142 20.99 -9.68 -3.01
CA GLU A 142 22.17 -10.44 -2.54
C GLU A 142 22.39 -11.73 -3.36
N GLU A 143 21.31 -12.38 -3.83
CA GLU A 143 21.39 -13.55 -4.73
C GLU A 143 21.98 -13.25 -6.12
N ARG A 144 21.97 -11.98 -6.55
CA ARG A 144 22.31 -11.55 -7.92
C ARG A 144 23.46 -10.54 -8.00
N VAL A 145 23.73 -9.86 -6.89
CA VAL A 145 24.62 -8.71 -6.79
C VAL A 145 25.45 -8.84 -5.51
N ASP A 146 26.76 -8.88 -5.68
CA ASP A 146 27.72 -8.80 -4.59
C ASP A 146 27.74 -7.37 -4.00
N PHE A 147 26.87 -7.13 -3.00
CA PHE A 147 26.81 -5.86 -2.26
C PHE A 147 28.16 -5.49 -1.65
N GLN A 148 28.91 -6.46 -1.14
CA GLN A 148 30.17 -6.20 -0.45
C GLN A 148 31.25 -5.71 -1.42
N LYS A 149 31.23 -6.19 -2.67
CA LYS A 149 32.07 -5.70 -3.75
C LYS A 149 31.68 -4.32 -4.26
N ILE A 150 30.39 -4.05 -4.44
CA ILE A 150 29.90 -2.75 -4.98
C ILE A 150 29.98 -1.62 -3.94
N TYR A 151 29.53 -1.87 -2.72
CA TYR A 151 29.36 -0.84 -1.69
C TYR A 151 30.44 -0.88 -0.61
N GLY A 152 31.21 -1.98 -0.52
CA GLY A 152 32.18 -2.21 0.55
C GLY A 152 33.65 -2.32 0.09
N SER A 153 33.95 -1.90 -1.15
CA SER A 153 35.32 -1.75 -1.65
C SER A 153 36.17 -0.84 -0.75
N ASP A 154 37.46 -1.18 -0.59
CA ASP A 154 38.40 -0.35 0.17
C ASP A 154 38.81 0.95 -0.56
N SER A 155 38.40 1.13 -1.83
CA SER A 155 38.48 2.41 -2.56
C SER A 155 37.42 3.43 -2.12
N ILE A 156 36.41 3.00 -1.38
CA ILE A 156 35.31 3.86 -0.91
C ILE A 156 35.66 4.40 0.48
N ASP A 157 35.29 5.66 0.74
CA ASP A 157 35.54 6.33 2.00
C ASP A 157 34.90 5.59 3.19
N ARG A 158 35.53 5.70 4.37
CA ARG A 158 35.17 4.91 5.55
C ARG A 158 33.79 5.25 6.15
N ILE A 159 33.18 6.36 5.74
CA ILE A 159 31.88 6.82 6.24
C ILE A 159 30.78 6.37 5.28
N ALA A 160 31.00 6.47 3.96
CA ALA A 160 30.04 6.08 2.93
C ALA A 160 30.04 4.59 2.60
N ARG A 161 31.13 3.85 2.86
CA ARG A 161 31.21 2.41 2.52
C ARG A 161 30.41 1.49 3.44
N LEU A 162 29.88 0.42 2.87
CA LEU A 162 29.32 -0.71 3.62
C LEU A 162 30.42 -1.43 4.42
N LYS A 163 30.13 -1.75 5.68
CA LYS A 163 31.08 -2.46 6.58
C LYS A 163 31.06 -3.96 6.26
N LYS A 164 32.25 -4.56 6.18
CA LYS A 164 32.47 -5.99 5.86
C LYS A 164 31.68 -6.96 6.77
N ASP A 165 31.45 -6.58 8.02
CA ASP A 165 30.67 -7.34 9.01
C ASP A 165 29.31 -6.68 9.33
N ALA A 166 28.61 -6.16 8.31
CA ALA A 166 27.25 -5.64 8.47
C ALA A 166 26.26 -6.78 8.73
N SER A 167 25.37 -6.63 9.72
CA SER A 167 24.19 -7.50 9.83
C SER A 167 23.15 -7.12 8.78
N SER A 168 22.20 -8.01 8.47
CA SER A 168 21.15 -7.76 7.48
C SER A 168 20.35 -6.47 7.76
N GLU A 169 20.19 -6.08 9.03
CA GLU A 169 19.50 -4.85 9.43
C GLU A 169 20.35 -3.61 9.12
N LYS A 170 21.68 -3.70 9.24
CA LYS A 170 22.59 -2.63 8.84
C LYS A 170 22.67 -2.50 7.32
N LEU A 171 22.61 -3.63 6.61
CA LEU A 171 22.51 -3.66 5.15
C LEU A 171 21.19 -3.03 4.70
N LEU A 172 20.06 -3.37 5.34
CA LEU A 172 18.76 -2.76 5.06
C LEU A 172 18.78 -1.23 5.26
N ASN A 173 19.25 -0.73 6.41
CA ASN A 173 19.36 0.70 6.64
C ASN A 173 20.26 1.40 5.59
N TYR A 174 21.36 0.75 5.22
CA TYR A 174 22.26 1.24 4.17
C TYR A 174 21.59 1.25 2.78
N TRP A 175 20.77 0.24 2.49
CA TRP A 175 19.99 0.15 1.27
C TRP A 175 18.90 1.24 1.21
N GLU A 176 18.16 1.45 2.30
CA GLU A 176 17.18 2.54 2.43
C GLU A 176 17.80 3.93 2.21
N ASP A 177 19.05 4.14 2.63
CA ASP A 177 19.81 5.34 2.29
C ASP A 177 20.16 5.38 0.79
N MET A 178 20.67 4.27 0.22
CA MET A 178 21.12 4.23 -1.19
C MET A 178 19.97 4.32 -2.22
N VAL A 179 18.75 3.93 -1.86
CA VAL A 179 17.58 3.94 -2.76
C VAL A 179 16.59 5.07 -2.45
N SER A 180 16.26 5.89 -3.45
CA SER A 180 15.21 6.90 -3.35
C SER A 180 14.04 6.55 -4.26
N ILE A 181 12.82 6.64 -3.71
CA ILE A 181 11.58 6.34 -4.44
C ILE A 181 10.66 7.55 -4.32
N LYS A 182 10.12 8.00 -5.46
CA LYS A 182 9.07 9.02 -5.53
C LYS A 182 7.89 8.48 -6.31
N ILE A 183 6.69 8.69 -5.78
CA ILE A 183 5.43 8.35 -6.42
C ILE A 183 4.74 9.66 -6.79
N ASP A 184 4.40 9.84 -8.06
CA ASP A 184 3.47 10.88 -8.47
C ASP A 184 2.04 10.35 -8.32
N ALA A 185 1.30 10.92 -7.37
CA ALA A 185 -0.07 10.52 -7.06
C ALA A 185 -1.07 10.82 -8.19
N ASN A 186 -0.75 11.76 -9.09
CA ASN A 186 -1.64 12.15 -10.19
C ASN A 186 -1.46 11.25 -11.41
N SER A 187 -0.22 10.88 -11.74
CA SER A 187 0.09 10.05 -12.92
C SER A 187 0.26 8.55 -12.59
N GLY A 188 0.44 8.18 -11.33
CA GLY A 188 0.77 6.80 -10.93
C GLY A 188 2.16 6.36 -11.38
N ILE A 189 3.04 7.30 -11.73
CA ILE A 189 4.44 7.04 -12.10
C ILE A 189 5.28 6.87 -10.85
N VAL A 190 6.05 5.78 -10.80
CA VAL A 190 7.09 5.54 -9.82
C VAL A 190 8.43 5.92 -10.44
N THR A 191 9.15 6.82 -9.78
CA THR A 191 10.55 7.11 -10.07
C THR A 191 11.40 6.44 -9.01
N VAL A 192 12.27 5.51 -9.42
CA VAL A 192 13.24 4.86 -8.53
C VAL A 192 14.64 5.30 -8.93
N LYS A 193 15.41 5.71 -7.94
CA LYS A 193 16.81 6.13 -8.06
C LYS A 193 17.64 5.24 -7.16
N ALA A 194 18.70 4.63 -7.69
CA ALA A 194 19.66 3.88 -6.89
C ALA A 194 21.05 4.51 -7.04
N ARG A 195 21.74 4.66 -5.90
CA ARG A 195 23.11 5.19 -5.84
C ARG A 195 24.13 4.05 -5.75
N ALA A 196 25.30 4.25 -6.36
CA ALA A 196 26.49 3.43 -6.17
C ALA A 196 27.75 4.26 -6.46
N PHE A 197 28.93 3.71 -6.14
CA PHE A 197 30.21 4.41 -6.29
C PHE A 197 30.82 4.34 -7.71
N THR A 198 30.15 3.64 -8.63
CA THR A 198 30.46 3.70 -10.08
C THR A 198 29.17 3.80 -10.89
N ALA A 199 29.23 4.45 -12.06
CA ALA A 199 28.10 4.57 -12.97
C ALA A 199 27.54 3.20 -13.41
N ALA A 200 28.43 2.25 -13.71
CA ALA A 200 28.07 0.91 -14.14
C ALA A 200 27.39 0.11 -13.02
N ASP A 201 27.88 0.20 -11.79
CA ASP A 201 27.26 -0.47 -10.65
C ASP A 201 25.90 0.14 -10.30
N ALA A 202 25.75 1.47 -10.39
CA ALA A 202 24.47 2.13 -10.14
C ALA A 202 23.40 1.65 -11.14
N GLN A 203 23.75 1.55 -12.42
CA GLN A 203 22.85 1.02 -13.45
C GLN A 203 22.56 -0.47 -13.24
N LYS A 204 23.58 -1.27 -12.88
CA LYS A 204 23.43 -2.72 -12.63
C LYS A 204 22.49 -2.99 -11.46
N VAL A 205 22.73 -2.35 -10.32
CA VAL A 205 21.87 -2.49 -9.12
C VAL A 205 20.43 -2.12 -9.46
N LEU A 206 20.21 -0.99 -10.14
CA LEU A 206 18.84 -0.56 -10.48
C LEU A 206 18.14 -1.50 -11.47
N ARG A 207 18.89 -2.17 -12.36
CA ARG A 207 18.35 -3.21 -13.25
C ARG A 207 17.86 -4.42 -12.47
N GLU A 208 18.63 -4.88 -11.49
CA GLU A 208 18.21 -6.02 -10.64
C GLU A 208 17.05 -5.63 -9.70
N VAL A 209 16.98 -4.37 -9.23
CA VAL A 209 15.81 -3.85 -8.49
C VAL A 209 14.52 -3.95 -9.31
N VAL A 210 14.58 -3.56 -10.59
CA VAL A 210 13.44 -3.68 -11.50
C VAL A 210 13.08 -5.16 -11.73
N ALA A 211 14.06 -6.00 -12.04
CA ALA A 211 13.83 -7.43 -12.27
C ALA A 211 13.25 -8.15 -11.04
N ALA A 212 13.73 -7.85 -9.83
CA ALA A 212 13.17 -8.38 -8.58
C ALA A 212 11.73 -7.88 -8.35
N SER A 213 11.46 -6.61 -8.66
CA SER A 213 10.11 -6.03 -8.56
C SER A 213 9.11 -6.68 -9.54
N GLU A 214 9.55 -6.99 -10.76
CA GLU A 214 8.76 -7.75 -11.75
C GLU A 214 8.43 -9.17 -11.26
N VAL A 215 9.38 -9.86 -10.62
CA VAL A 215 9.14 -11.20 -10.04
C VAL A 215 8.04 -11.13 -8.98
N VAL A 216 8.07 -10.14 -8.08
CA VAL A 216 7.02 -9.96 -7.06
C VAL A 216 5.66 -9.64 -7.66
N VAL A 217 5.60 -8.77 -8.69
CA VAL A 217 4.35 -8.47 -9.41
C VAL A 217 3.78 -9.73 -10.09
N ASN A 218 4.63 -10.55 -10.69
CA ASN A 218 4.22 -11.82 -11.30
C ASN A 218 3.75 -12.87 -10.28
N ASP A 219 4.38 -12.91 -9.10
CA ASP A 219 3.99 -13.80 -7.99
C ASP A 219 2.64 -13.36 -7.36
N VAL A 220 2.40 -12.05 -7.22
CA VAL A 220 1.08 -11.50 -6.85
C VAL A 220 0.00 -11.88 -7.88
N ASN A 221 0.25 -11.72 -9.18
CA ASN A 221 -0.66 -12.21 -10.23
C ASN A 221 -0.96 -13.71 -10.09
N THR A 222 0.09 -14.51 -9.86
CA THR A 222 -0.02 -15.97 -9.77
C THR A 222 -0.85 -16.39 -8.56
N ARG A 223 -0.72 -15.71 -7.41
CA ARG A 223 -1.59 -15.89 -6.25
C ARG A 223 -3.04 -15.54 -6.57
N ILE A 224 -3.31 -14.33 -7.07
CA ILE A 224 -4.68 -13.89 -7.38
C ILE A 224 -5.36 -14.86 -8.34
N TRP A 225 -4.69 -15.27 -9.43
CA TRP A 225 -5.27 -16.21 -10.38
C TRP A 225 -5.48 -17.62 -9.80
N ARG A 226 -4.58 -18.10 -8.95
CA ARG A 226 -4.77 -19.37 -8.22
C ARG A 226 -6.05 -19.33 -7.38
N ASP A 227 -6.26 -18.27 -6.63
CA ASP A 227 -7.38 -18.14 -5.69
C ASP A 227 -8.73 -17.97 -6.42
N VAL A 228 -8.76 -17.19 -7.50
CA VAL A 228 -9.94 -17.03 -8.37
C VAL A 228 -10.29 -18.33 -9.09
N ILE A 229 -9.30 -19.05 -9.63
CA ILE A 229 -9.51 -20.37 -10.27
C ILE A 229 -10.00 -21.39 -9.24
N ALA A 230 -9.41 -21.44 -8.04
CA ALA A 230 -9.82 -22.34 -6.97
C ALA A 230 -11.26 -22.09 -6.53
N THR A 231 -11.67 -20.81 -6.43
CA THR A 231 -13.05 -20.43 -6.10
C THR A 231 -14.03 -20.79 -7.21
N ALA A 232 -13.67 -20.55 -8.48
CA ALA A 232 -14.50 -20.95 -9.63
C ALA A 232 -14.64 -22.48 -9.74
N GLN A 233 -13.57 -23.23 -9.43
CA GLN A 233 -13.58 -24.69 -9.39
C GLN A 233 -14.47 -25.20 -8.26
N ALA A 234 -14.32 -24.69 -7.04
CA ALA A 234 -15.18 -25.04 -5.90
C ALA A 234 -16.68 -24.75 -6.20
N ASN A 235 -16.99 -23.64 -6.86
CA ASN A 235 -18.35 -23.31 -7.29
C ASN A 235 -18.90 -24.24 -8.39
N LEU A 236 -18.05 -24.82 -9.24
CA LEU A 236 -18.44 -25.84 -10.20
C LEU A 236 -18.67 -27.20 -9.51
N ASP A 237 -17.81 -27.57 -8.57
CA ASP A 237 -17.93 -28.85 -7.86
C ASP A 237 -19.14 -28.85 -6.93
N ASN A 238 -19.39 -27.76 -6.20
CA ASN A 238 -20.63 -27.55 -5.44
C ASN A 238 -21.89 -27.64 -6.32
N ALA A 239 -21.85 -27.07 -7.54
CA ALA A 239 -22.97 -27.14 -8.49
C ALA A 239 -23.16 -28.55 -9.07
N ARG A 240 -22.07 -29.31 -9.27
CA ARG A 240 -22.13 -30.73 -9.66
C ARG A 240 -22.82 -31.56 -8.57
N ASP A 241 -22.43 -31.37 -7.31
CA ASP A 241 -23.00 -32.09 -6.17
C ASP A 241 -24.49 -31.77 -5.97
N GLN A 242 -24.89 -30.52 -6.16
CA GLN A 242 -26.30 -30.11 -6.12
C GLN A 242 -27.10 -30.75 -7.26
N LEU A 243 -26.55 -30.76 -8.48
CA LEU A 243 -27.18 -31.40 -9.64
C LEU A 243 -27.33 -32.91 -9.46
N GLN A 244 -26.32 -33.58 -8.92
CA GLN A 244 -26.41 -35.00 -8.61
C GLN A 244 -27.51 -35.28 -7.58
N LYS A 245 -27.53 -34.54 -6.46
CA LYS A 245 -28.56 -34.66 -5.42
C LYS A 245 -29.97 -34.44 -5.95
N ALA A 246 -30.19 -33.42 -6.78
CA ALA A 246 -31.50 -33.15 -7.38
C ALA A 246 -31.97 -34.28 -8.32
N ARG A 247 -31.05 -34.83 -9.13
CA ARG A 247 -31.34 -35.99 -10.00
C ARG A 247 -31.64 -37.26 -9.20
N ASP A 248 -30.88 -37.52 -8.15
CA ASP A 248 -31.09 -38.67 -7.26
C ASP A 248 -32.44 -38.55 -6.51
N GLN A 249 -32.80 -37.35 -6.03
CA GLN A 249 -34.09 -37.08 -5.40
C GLN A 249 -35.27 -37.27 -6.36
N LEU A 250 -35.18 -36.77 -7.60
CA LEU A 250 -36.21 -36.99 -8.61
C LEU A 250 -36.35 -38.48 -8.98
N LEU A 251 -35.23 -39.21 -9.08
CA LEU A 251 -35.25 -40.66 -9.31
C LEU A 251 -35.91 -41.42 -8.15
N ILE A 252 -35.61 -41.07 -6.91
CA ILE A 252 -36.23 -41.65 -5.70
C ILE A 252 -37.74 -41.38 -5.71
N ALA A 253 -38.17 -40.13 -5.95
CA ALA A 253 -39.58 -39.77 -6.00
C ALA A 253 -40.32 -40.53 -7.11
N ARG A 254 -39.71 -40.71 -8.30
CA ARG A 254 -40.29 -41.47 -9.42
C ARG A 254 -40.44 -42.95 -9.09
N ASN A 255 -39.46 -43.53 -8.40
CA ASN A 255 -39.51 -44.93 -7.95
C ASN A 255 -40.50 -45.16 -6.80
N GLN A 256 -40.64 -44.20 -5.87
CA GLN A 256 -41.58 -44.29 -4.74
C GLN A 256 -43.04 -44.15 -5.18
N THR A 257 -43.31 -43.27 -6.15
CA THR A 257 -44.67 -43.02 -6.67
C THR A 257 -45.05 -43.95 -7.82
N GLY A 258 -44.08 -44.61 -8.47
CA GLY A 258 -44.29 -45.37 -9.70
C GLY A 258 -44.62 -44.51 -10.93
N VAL A 259 -44.57 -43.17 -10.80
CA VAL A 259 -44.94 -42.22 -11.85
C VAL A 259 -43.69 -41.71 -12.55
N LEU A 260 -43.46 -42.14 -13.79
CA LEU A 260 -42.35 -41.64 -14.61
C LEU A 260 -42.55 -40.19 -15.07
N SER A 261 -43.78 -39.84 -15.44
CA SER A 261 -44.19 -38.46 -15.72
C SER A 261 -45.67 -38.28 -15.38
N VAL A 262 -45.98 -37.17 -14.71
CA VAL A 262 -47.34 -36.86 -14.25
C VAL A 262 -48.30 -36.69 -15.45
N ALA A 263 -47.85 -35.98 -16.48
CA ALA A 263 -48.62 -35.78 -17.71
C ALA A 263 -48.94 -37.11 -18.42
N GLY A 264 -47.98 -38.03 -18.49
CA GLY A 264 -48.19 -39.36 -19.08
C GLY A 264 -49.19 -40.20 -18.28
N SER A 265 -49.03 -40.29 -16.96
CA SER A 265 -49.96 -41.02 -16.09
C SER A 265 -51.38 -40.41 -16.13
N SER A 266 -51.49 -39.08 -16.15
CA SER A 266 -52.78 -38.37 -16.24
C SER A 266 -53.49 -38.67 -17.56
N ALA A 267 -52.77 -38.66 -18.68
CA ALA A 267 -53.32 -39.02 -19.98
C ALA A 267 -53.82 -40.47 -20.03
N VAL A 268 -53.08 -41.42 -19.43
CA VAL A 268 -53.50 -42.84 -19.35
C VAL A 268 -54.79 -42.98 -18.54
N ILE A 269 -54.88 -42.36 -17.36
CA ILE A 269 -56.08 -42.45 -16.51
C ILE A 269 -57.27 -41.74 -17.17
N THR A 270 -57.07 -40.58 -17.78
CA THR A 270 -58.13 -39.83 -18.50
C THR A 270 -58.69 -40.61 -19.70
N ASN A 271 -57.83 -41.31 -20.44
CA ASN A 271 -58.25 -42.20 -21.52
C ASN A 271 -59.07 -43.39 -20.98
N LEU A 272 -58.67 -43.98 -19.84
CA LEU A 272 -59.41 -45.06 -19.20
C LEU A 272 -60.77 -44.60 -18.67
N ILE A 273 -60.84 -43.43 -18.00
CA ILE A 273 -62.10 -42.79 -17.58
C ILE A 273 -63.02 -42.60 -18.78
N SER A 274 -62.50 -42.08 -19.89
CA SER A 274 -63.28 -41.87 -21.13
C SER A 274 -63.85 -43.17 -21.70
N SER A 275 -63.08 -44.26 -21.65
CA SER A 275 -63.54 -45.59 -22.09
C SER A 275 -64.64 -46.15 -21.18
N VAL A 276 -64.44 -46.14 -19.86
CA VAL A 276 -65.42 -46.64 -18.89
C VAL A 276 -66.69 -45.78 -18.89
N GLN A 277 -66.56 -44.47 -19.09
CA GLN A 277 -67.69 -43.55 -19.23
C GLN A 277 -68.50 -43.80 -20.50
N LYS A 278 -67.85 -44.15 -21.62
CA LYS A 278 -68.55 -44.61 -22.83
C LYS A 278 -69.36 -45.88 -22.57
N GLU A 279 -68.75 -46.89 -21.94
CA GLU A 279 -69.46 -48.12 -21.54
C GLU A 279 -70.66 -47.85 -20.61
N ARG A 280 -70.51 -46.96 -19.62
CA ARG A 280 -71.61 -46.55 -18.74
C ARG A 280 -72.76 -45.90 -19.52
N ILE A 281 -72.45 -45.03 -20.49
CA ILE A 281 -73.46 -44.36 -21.32
C ILE A 281 -74.20 -45.38 -22.20
N GLU A 282 -73.50 -46.34 -22.81
CA GLU A 282 -74.12 -47.40 -23.62
C GLU A 282 -75.05 -48.31 -22.77
N LEU A 283 -74.68 -48.62 -21.52
CA LEU A 283 -75.53 -49.35 -20.59
C LEU A 283 -76.75 -48.54 -20.12
N GLN A 284 -76.55 -47.25 -19.83
CA GLN A 284 -77.62 -46.33 -19.44
C GLN A 284 -78.66 -46.20 -20.56
N GLN A 285 -78.22 -46.00 -21.80
CA GLN A 285 -79.10 -45.94 -22.98
C GLN A 285 -79.94 -47.23 -23.16
N LYS A 286 -79.34 -48.41 -22.92
CA LYS A 286 -80.07 -49.70 -22.96
C LYS A 286 -81.11 -49.81 -21.84
N TYR A 287 -80.77 -49.36 -20.63
CA TYR A 287 -81.69 -49.33 -19.50
C TYR A 287 -82.86 -48.38 -19.76
N ASP A 288 -82.60 -47.16 -20.23
CA ASP A 288 -83.63 -46.15 -20.52
C ASP A 288 -84.57 -46.60 -21.65
N ALA A 289 -84.05 -47.27 -22.69
CA ALA A 289 -84.85 -47.84 -23.77
C ALA A 289 -85.79 -48.97 -23.30
N LEU A 290 -85.33 -49.83 -22.38
CA LEU A 290 -86.13 -50.92 -21.82
C LEU A 290 -87.20 -50.42 -20.83
N LEU A 291 -86.94 -49.32 -20.12
CA LEU A 291 -87.87 -48.71 -19.17
C LEU A 291 -89.24 -48.34 -19.78
N GLY A 292 -89.29 -48.05 -21.09
CA GLY A 292 -90.53 -47.79 -21.83
C GLY A 292 -91.38 -49.03 -22.13
N THR A 293 -90.86 -50.24 -21.90
CA THR A 293 -91.54 -51.52 -22.25
C THR A 293 -91.49 -52.57 -21.13
N VAL A 294 -90.67 -52.37 -20.09
CA VAL A 294 -90.40 -53.34 -19.02
C VAL A 294 -90.44 -52.60 -17.67
N SER A 295 -91.11 -53.20 -16.68
CA SER A 295 -91.11 -52.68 -15.30
C SER A 295 -89.68 -52.60 -14.72
N ALA A 296 -89.39 -51.53 -13.98
CA ALA A 296 -88.08 -51.28 -13.37
C ALA A 296 -87.60 -52.39 -12.41
N ASP A 297 -88.53 -53.13 -11.79
CA ASP A 297 -88.22 -54.23 -10.87
C ASP A 297 -87.90 -55.57 -11.57
N ALA A 298 -88.03 -55.64 -12.90
CA ALA A 298 -87.76 -56.86 -13.65
C ALA A 298 -86.30 -57.34 -13.46
N PRO A 299 -86.02 -58.66 -13.41
CA PRO A 299 -84.67 -59.18 -13.16
C PRO A 299 -83.60 -58.62 -14.09
N GLN A 300 -83.92 -58.42 -15.37
CA GLN A 300 -83.02 -57.84 -16.37
C GLN A 300 -82.66 -56.37 -16.10
N MET A 301 -83.63 -55.57 -15.63
CA MET A 301 -83.40 -54.17 -15.25
C MET A 301 -82.49 -54.08 -14.01
N ARG A 302 -82.66 -55.00 -13.06
CA ARG A 302 -81.79 -55.16 -11.89
C ARG A 302 -80.37 -55.65 -12.22
N VAL A 303 -80.13 -56.26 -13.39
CA VAL A 303 -78.78 -56.56 -13.89
C VAL A 303 -78.15 -55.30 -14.48
N LEU A 304 -78.80 -54.68 -15.48
CA LEU A 304 -78.35 -53.44 -16.11
C LEU A 304 -78.02 -52.35 -15.09
N LYS A 305 -78.88 -52.13 -14.09
CA LYS A 305 -78.64 -51.14 -13.04
C LYS A 305 -77.38 -51.44 -12.22
N ARG A 306 -77.12 -52.71 -11.87
CA ARG A 306 -75.88 -53.11 -11.17
C ARG A 306 -74.63 -52.92 -12.04
N GLU A 307 -74.73 -53.11 -13.36
CA GLU A 307 -73.62 -52.86 -14.28
C GLU A 307 -73.33 -51.35 -14.42
N ILE A 308 -74.38 -50.52 -14.53
CA ILE A 308 -74.27 -49.05 -14.51
C ILE A 308 -73.64 -48.58 -13.19
N ASP A 309 -74.13 -49.05 -12.04
CA ASP A 309 -73.60 -48.73 -10.72
C ASP A 309 -72.13 -49.20 -10.57
N SER A 310 -71.77 -50.33 -11.18
CA SER A 310 -70.39 -50.85 -11.19
C SER A 310 -69.46 -49.98 -12.05
N ARG A 311 -69.90 -49.55 -13.24
CA ARG A 311 -69.15 -48.63 -14.10
C ARG A 311 -69.02 -47.24 -13.48
N GLN A 312 -70.07 -46.77 -12.80
CA GLN A 312 -70.02 -45.53 -12.03
C GLN A 312 -68.95 -45.60 -10.94
N LYS A 313 -68.94 -46.66 -10.13
CA LYS A 313 -67.90 -46.88 -9.10
C LYS A 313 -66.48 -46.94 -9.68
N GLN A 314 -66.28 -47.54 -10.85
CA GLN A 314 -64.99 -47.53 -11.54
C GLN A 314 -64.56 -46.11 -11.97
N ILE A 315 -65.50 -45.31 -12.49
CA ILE A 315 -65.23 -43.89 -12.84
C ILE A 315 -64.87 -43.10 -11.59
N ASP A 316 -65.61 -43.26 -10.48
CA ASP A 316 -65.33 -42.56 -9.22
C ASP A 316 -63.98 -42.97 -8.61
N GLN A 317 -63.62 -44.26 -8.71
CA GLN A 317 -62.31 -44.76 -8.31
C GLN A 317 -61.18 -44.16 -9.17
N LEU A 318 -61.31 -44.16 -10.51
CA LEU A 318 -60.32 -43.56 -11.41
C LEU A 318 -60.21 -42.04 -11.23
N ASN A 319 -61.33 -41.34 -11.03
CA ASN A 319 -61.32 -39.92 -10.68
C ASN A 319 -60.53 -39.67 -9.39
N SER A 320 -60.75 -40.49 -8.35
CA SER A 320 -60.02 -40.35 -7.08
C SER A 320 -58.50 -40.58 -7.21
N GLN A 321 -58.06 -41.39 -8.18
CA GLN A 321 -56.64 -41.55 -8.51
C GLN A 321 -56.05 -40.32 -9.21
N VAL A 322 -56.85 -39.55 -9.97
CA VAL A 322 -56.40 -38.28 -10.56
C VAL A 322 -56.40 -37.18 -9.49
N ALA A 323 -57.52 -36.98 -8.80
CA ALA A 323 -57.69 -35.98 -7.75
C ALA A 323 -58.86 -36.36 -6.81
N GLY A 324 -58.66 -36.30 -5.49
CA GLY A 324 -59.71 -36.62 -4.53
C GLY A 324 -59.46 -36.07 -3.13
N GLN A 325 -60.52 -35.84 -2.36
CA GLN A 325 -60.43 -35.35 -0.96
C GLN A 325 -60.20 -36.47 0.07
N ASN A 326 -60.32 -37.74 -0.32
CA ASN A 326 -60.08 -38.89 0.56
C ASN A 326 -58.57 -39.10 0.78
N LYS A 327 -58.05 -38.57 1.88
CA LYS A 327 -56.62 -38.63 2.29
C LYS A 327 -56.05 -40.04 2.56
N SER A 328 -56.77 -41.11 2.25
CA SER A 328 -56.36 -42.48 2.56
C SER A 328 -55.28 -43.02 1.61
N GLU A 329 -55.25 -42.52 0.36
CA GLU A 329 -54.27 -42.88 -0.67
C GLU A 329 -53.80 -41.60 -1.38
N GLN A 330 -52.53 -41.57 -1.79
CA GLN A 330 -51.93 -40.42 -2.47
C GLN A 330 -52.37 -40.38 -3.94
N ASN A 331 -52.99 -39.27 -4.37
CA ASN A 331 -53.48 -39.13 -5.74
C ASN A 331 -52.46 -38.47 -6.67
N LEU A 332 -52.73 -38.49 -7.98
CA LEU A 332 -51.82 -37.96 -9.00
C LEU A 332 -51.64 -36.43 -8.90
N ALA A 333 -52.63 -35.68 -8.40
CA ALA A 333 -52.47 -34.25 -8.14
C ALA A 333 -51.50 -33.98 -6.98
N ASP A 334 -51.52 -34.78 -5.91
CA ASP A 334 -50.54 -34.69 -4.82
C ASP A 334 -49.13 -35.02 -5.32
N VAL A 335 -48.99 -36.10 -6.11
CA VAL A 335 -47.72 -36.48 -6.77
C VAL A 335 -47.24 -35.38 -7.74
N SER A 336 -48.16 -34.71 -8.43
CA SER A 336 -47.85 -33.62 -9.37
C SER A 336 -47.09 -32.48 -8.70
N VAL A 337 -47.48 -32.11 -7.49
CA VAL A 337 -46.86 -30.99 -6.76
C VAL A 337 -45.41 -31.34 -6.40
N ASP A 338 -45.15 -32.48 -5.73
CA ASP A 338 -43.78 -32.88 -5.37
C ASP A 338 -42.92 -33.13 -6.63
N MET A 339 -43.45 -33.81 -7.66
CA MET A 339 -42.75 -33.98 -8.94
C MET A 339 -42.35 -32.65 -9.57
N SER A 340 -43.27 -31.70 -9.67
CA SER A 340 -42.98 -30.39 -10.27
C SER A 340 -41.92 -29.62 -9.49
N GLN A 341 -41.89 -29.78 -8.15
CA GLN A 341 -40.84 -29.22 -7.31
C GLN A 341 -39.48 -29.90 -7.59
N ARG A 342 -39.40 -31.24 -7.66
CA ARG A 342 -38.15 -31.96 -7.96
C ARG A 342 -37.62 -31.67 -9.37
N GLU A 343 -38.50 -31.56 -10.35
CA GLU A 343 -38.13 -31.21 -11.73
C GLU A 343 -37.63 -29.76 -11.82
N LEU A 344 -38.22 -28.83 -11.05
CA LEU A 344 -37.70 -27.46 -10.90
C LEU A 344 -36.34 -27.42 -10.18
N GLU A 345 -36.19 -28.16 -9.09
CA GLU A 345 -34.92 -28.30 -8.35
C GLU A 345 -33.80 -28.84 -9.26
N GLN A 346 -34.07 -29.85 -10.09
CA GLN A 346 -33.13 -30.32 -11.12
C GLN A 346 -32.82 -29.22 -12.15
N SER A 347 -33.83 -28.58 -12.73
CA SER A 347 -33.65 -27.57 -13.78
C SER A 347 -32.79 -26.38 -13.31
N LEU A 348 -33.03 -25.90 -12.08
CA LEU A 348 -32.22 -24.86 -11.45
C LEU A 348 -30.78 -25.31 -11.21
N ALA A 349 -30.58 -26.56 -10.77
CA ALA A 349 -29.23 -27.12 -10.58
C ALA A 349 -28.48 -27.32 -11.92
N GLU A 350 -29.17 -27.68 -13.01
CA GLU A 350 -28.59 -27.75 -14.36
C GLU A 350 -28.16 -26.37 -14.87
N GLN A 351 -29.02 -25.36 -14.70
CA GLN A 351 -28.69 -23.97 -15.04
C GLN A 351 -27.50 -23.46 -14.21
N GLN A 352 -27.45 -23.76 -12.91
CA GLN A 352 -26.34 -23.37 -12.03
C GLN A 352 -25.04 -24.07 -12.45
N PHE A 353 -25.07 -25.37 -12.73
CA PHE A 353 -23.89 -26.12 -13.21
C PHE A 353 -23.37 -25.56 -14.54
N ALA A 354 -24.24 -25.32 -15.51
CA ALA A 354 -23.86 -24.72 -16.80
C ALA A 354 -23.26 -23.30 -16.62
N THR A 355 -23.81 -22.51 -15.70
CA THR A 355 -23.30 -21.18 -15.38
C THR A 355 -21.93 -21.24 -14.70
N SER A 356 -21.75 -22.10 -13.68
CA SER A 356 -20.45 -22.30 -13.01
C SER A 356 -19.38 -22.81 -13.99
N MET A 357 -19.72 -23.73 -14.90
CA MET A 357 -18.81 -24.24 -15.93
C MET A 357 -18.36 -23.12 -16.87
N LYS A 358 -19.30 -22.30 -17.36
CA LYS A 358 -19.00 -21.13 -18.20
C LYS A 358 -18.11 -20.12 -17.46
N THR A 359 -18.36 -19.86 -16.19
CA THR A 359 -17.54 -18.98 -15.35
C THR A 359 -16.11 -19.53 -15.19
N LEU A 360 -15.94 -20.82 -14.93
CA LEU A 360 -14.61 -21.44 -14.82
C LEU A 360 -13.81 -21.32 -16.13
N GLU A 361 -14.41 -21.61 -17.27
CA GLU A 361 -13.75 -21.46 -18.58
C GLU A 361 -13.43 -19.99 -18.90
N GLN A 362 -14.33 -19.07 -18.53
CA GLN A 362 -14.08 -17.63 -18.67
C GLN A 362 -12.91 -17.17 -17.78
N VAL A 363 -12.83 -17.64 -16.54
CA VAL A 363 -11.71 -17.37 -15.62
C VAL A 363 -10.40 -17.93 -16.19
N LYS A 364 -10.36 -19.20 -16.63
CA LYS A 364 -9.17 -19.82 -17.26
C LYS A 364 -8.72 -19.10 -18.54
N PHE A 365 -9.65 -18.54 -19.30
CA PHE A 365 -9.34 -17.75 -20.48
C PHE A 365 -8.68 -16.41 -20.10
N VAL A 366 -9.27 -15.67 -19.15
CA VAL A 366 -8.74 -14.37 -18.72
C VAL A 366 -7.45 -14.54 -17.89
N SER A 367 -7.26 -15.65 -17.18
CA SER A 367 -6.05 -15.91 -16.40
C SER A 367 -4.77 -16.11 -17.23
N LYS A 368 -4.89 -16.23 -18.55
CA LYS A 368 -3.75 -16.15 -19.48
C LYS A 368 -3.23 -14.72 -19.66
N GLN A 369 -3.93 -13.72 -19.14
CA GLN A 369 -3.56 -12.31 -19.17
C GLN A 369 -3.04 -11.88 -17.78
N GLN A 370 -2.00 -11.06 -17.76
CA GLN A 370 -1.49 -10.47 -16.53
C GLN A 370 -2.49 -9.43 -16.01
N LEU A 371 -2.94 -9.55 -14.76
CA LEU A 371 -3.79 -8.53 -14.13
C LEU A 371 -2.97 -7.28 -13.83
N LEU A 372 -1.75 -7.47 -13.32
CA LEU A 372 -0.81 -6.44 -12.91
C LEU A 372 0.48 -6.56 -13.71
N TYR A 373 1.02 -5.48 -14.25
CA TYR A 373 2.35 -5.50 -14.85
C TYR A 373 3.10 -4.20 -14.60
N LEU A 374 4.42 -4.29 -14.63
CA LEU A 374 5.34 -3.18 -14.43
C LEU A 374 5.76 -2.67 -15.82
N ASP A 375 5.31 -1.48 -16.17
CA ASP A 375 5.53 -0.85 -17.48
C ASP A 375 6.73 0.11 -17.39
N THR A 376 7.93 -0.40 -17.69
CA THR A 376 9.19 0.38 -17.69
C THR A 376 9.33 1.23 -18.94
N PHE A 377 8.73 2.42 -18.94
CA PHE A 377 8.89 3.37 -20.05
C PHE A 377 10.24 4.10 -20.05
N LEU A 378 10.97 4.10 -18.93
CA LEU A 378 12.36 4.59 -18.85
C LEU A 378 13.24 3.55 -18.16
N ALA A 379 14.07 2.84 -18.94
CA ALA A 379 15.03 1.87 -18.43
C ALA A 379 16.13 2.53 -17.57
N PRO A 380 16.81 1.78 -16.67
CA PRO A 380 17.89 2.31 -15.82
C PRO A 380 18.97 3.06 -16.61
N SER A 381 19.13 4.35 -16.34
CA SER A 381 20.12 5.21 -16.98
C SER A 381 21.55 4.87 -16.57
N LEU A 382 22.52 5.06 -17.46
CA LEU A 382 23.93 5.12 -17.10
C LEU A 382 24.26 6.58 -16.74
N PRO A 383 24.73 6.90 -15.51
CA PRO A 383 24.99 8.29 -15.13
C PRO A 383 26.36 8.77 -15.64
N ASP A 384 26.40 9.92 -16.31
CA ASP A 384 27.63 10.50 -16.86
C ASP A 384 28.50 11.18 -15.78
N GLU A 385 27.87 11.81 -14.78
CA GLU A 385 28.53 12.55 -13.71
C GLU A 385 28.12 12.05 -12.30
N ALA A 386 28.98 12.33 -11.32
CA ALA A 386 28.69 12.04 -9.91
C ALA A 386 27.82 13.14 -9.30
N GLU A 387 26.54 12.81 -9.02
CA GLU A 387 25.58 13.77 -8.44
C GLU A 387 25.80 13.97 -6.92
N TYR A 388 26.46 13.02 -6.27
CA TYR A 388 26.70 13.02 -4.82
C TYR A 388 28.18 12.76 -4.46
N PRO A 389 28.66 13.29 -3.33
CA PRO A 389 28.00 14.28 -2.48
C PRO A 389 27.92 15.65 -3.18
N GLN A 390 26.90 16.44 -2.87
CA GLN A 390 26.79 17.82 -3.38
C GLN A 390 27.80 18.74 -2.67
N ARG A 391 29.08 18.61 -3.04
CA ARG A 391 30.26 19.15 -2.33
C ARG A 391 30.10 20.64 -1.99
N ALA A 392 29.70 21.47 -2.95
CA ALA A 392 29.51 22.91 -2.77
C ALA A 392 28.37 23.26 -1.79
N LEU A 393 27.25 22.53 -1.84
CA LEU A 393 26.11 22.76 -0.95
C LEU A 393 26.42 22.34 0.49
N TRP A 394 27.13 21.23 0.70
CA TRP A 394 27.57 20.83 2.04
C TRP A 394 28.63 21.76 2.64
N ILE A 395 29.62 22.18 1.86
CA ILE A 395 30.65 23.13 2.33
C ILE A 395 30.01 24.49 2.68
N SER A 396 29.14 25.04 1.82
CA SER A 396 28.45 26.30 2.10
C SER A 396 27.44 26.21 3.25
N GLY A 397 26.74 25.08 3.41
CA GLY A 397 25.88 24.81 4.55
C GLY A 397 26.64 24.77 5.88
N ILE A 398 27.79 24.08 5.91
CA ILE A 398 28.69 24.06 7.08
C ILE A 398 29.21 25.47 7.38
N LEU A 399 29.61 26.24 6.36
CA LEU A 399 30.02 27.64 6.53
C LEU A 399 28.89 28.49 7.15
N GLY A 400 27.65 28.36 6.67
CA GLY A 400 26.50 29.07 7.23
C GLY A 400 26.24 28.71 8.70
N VAL A 401 26.20 27.42 9.04
CA VAL A 401 25.98 26.95 10.42
C VAL A 401 27.10 27.39 11.36
N THR A 402 28.36 27.29 10.91
CA THR A 402 29.54 27.69 11.70
C THR A 402 29.60 29.20 11.93
N LEU A 403 29.22 30.02 10.93
CA LEU A 403 29.08 31.47 11.08
C LEU A 403 27.97 31.85 12.08
N LEU A 404 26.82 31.17 12.05
CA LEU A 404 25.73 31.41 13.00
C LEU A 404 26.13 31.02 14.44
N ALA A 405 26.73 29.83 14.61
CA ALA A 405 27.22 29.36 15.91
C ALA A 405 28.32 30.29 16.48
N TRP A 406 29.25 30.72 15.63
CA TRP A 406 30.26 31.70 16.00
C TRP A 406 29.63 33.05 16.38
N GLY A 407 28.68 33.56 15.59
CA GLY A 407 28.00 34.83 15.88
C GLY A 407 27.27 34.82 17.22
N ALA A 408 26.61 33.71 17.57
CA ALA A 408 25.98 33.52 18.87
C ALA A 408 26.99 33.53 20.02
N VAL A 409 28.07 32.72 19.92
CA VAL A 409 29.12 32.66 20.95
C VAL A 409 29.85 34.01 21.09
N PHE A 410 30.15 34.67 19.98
CA PHE A 410 30.79 35.98 19.95
C PHE A 410 29.88 37.06 20.58
N GLY A 411 28.58 37.05 20.28
CA GLY A 411 27.59 37.93 20.89
C GLY A 411 27.46 37.74 22.41
N ILE A 412 27.46 36.50 22.89
CA ILE A 412 27.46 36.17 24.33
C ILE A 412 28.75 36.69 24.99
N LEU A 413 29.92 36.41 24.40
CA LEU A 413 31.21 36.90 24.90
C LEU A 413 31.30 38.44 24.87
N ALA A 414 30.69 39.09 23.88
CA ALA A 414 30.62 40.55 23.79
C ALA A 414 29.72 41.16 24.88
N ASN A 415 28.57 40.54 25.18
CA ASN A 415 27.68 40.97 26.26
C ASN A 415 28.33 40.79 27.64
N LEU A 416 29.03 39.66 27.85
CA LEU A 416 29.86 39.45 29.04
C LEU A 416 30.96 40.51 29.14
N ARG A 417 31.63 40.84 28.03
CA ARG A 417 32.65 41.90 28.01
C ARG A 417 32.09 43.27 28.35
N SER A 418 30.90 43.64 27.87
CA SER A 418 30.29 44.94 28.16
C SER A 418 29.71 45.05 29.57
N ARG A 419 29.29 43.93 30.19
CA ARG A 419 28.90 43.87 31.62
C ARG A 419 30.09 43.87 32.59
N LEU A 420 31.30 43.57 32.12
CA LEU A 420 32.54 43.47 32.92
C LEU A 420 33.52 44.63 32.68
N ALA A 421 33.20 45.53 31.74
CA ALA A 421 33.93 46.77 31.48
C ALA A 421 33.55 47.81 32.55
#